data_AF-A0A2Y9A3C6-F1
#
_entry.id   AF-A0A2Y9A3C6-F1
#
_cell.length_a   1.000
_cell.length_b   1.000
_cell.length_c   1.000
_cell.angle_alpha   90.00
_cell.angle_beta   90.00
_cell.angle_gamma   90.00
#
_symmetry.space_group_name_H-M   'P 1'
#
loop_
_entity.id
_entity.type
_entity.pdbx_description
1 polymer ?
#
loop_
_entity_poly.entity_id
_entity_poly.type
_entity_poly.pdbx_seq_one_letter_code
_entity_poly.pdbx_strand_id
1 'polypeptide(L)'
;MRKIAATAGVSPGLVIHHFGSKDGLRAACDDHVFELLTNTKRENATRSPLVVAEMLSHGPMRISAEYLLTSLLDPSEQGQRFFDHYVEVIEQIIEEGFAGYVLRKAEDRRAQATAVAMLGLAPMLLEPRVRHSLGTEDLFASMTRLTPYLFDLYRYGLIESVPEGMSAPGPRATPGSQHDPPAQHAPETDTPSTREGEQ
;
A
#
# COMPACT_ATOMS: atom_id res chain seq x y z
N MET A 1 -2.51 26.16 18.56
CA MET A 1 -2.22 26.07 20.01
C MET A 1 -3.37 26.56 20.87
N ARG A 2 -3.68 27.86 20.97
CA ARG A 2 -4.75 28.35 21.86
C ARG A 2 -6.11 27.65 21.69
N LYS A 3 -6.57 27.47 20.45
CA LYS A 3 -7.83 26.75 20.17
C LYS A 3 -7.78 25.28 20.61
N ILE A 4 -6.69 24.57 20.31
CA ILE A 4 -6.49 23.17 20.70
C ILE A 4 -6.50 23.03 22.23
N ALA A 5 -5.77 23.91 22.94
CA ALA A 5 -5.73 23.91 24.39
C ALA A 5 -7.11 24.16 25.01
N ALA A 6 -7.87 25.12 24.46
CA ALA A 6 -9.24 25.37 24.89
C ALA A 6 -10.16 24.16 24.67
N THR A 7 -10.08 23.50 23.50
CA THR A 7 -10.84 22.26 23.23
C THR A 7 -10.46 21.13 24.17
N ALA A 8 -9.18 21.01 24.52
CA ALA A 8 -8.67 19.99 25.45
C ALA A 8 -8.86 20.35 26.94
N GLY A 9 -9.39 21.54 27.26
CA GLY A 9 -9.58 21.98 28.65
C GLY A 9 -8.29 22.27 29.41
N VAL A 10 -7.19 22.56 28.71
CA VAL A 10 -5.86 22.79 29.30
C VAL A 10 -5.31 24.18 28.95
N SER A 11 -4.23 24.60 29.63
CA SER A 11 -3.54 25.85 29.27
C SER A 11 -2.72 25.69 27.98
N PRO A 12 -2.58 26.72 27.14
CA PRO A 12 -1.69 26.67 25.97
C PRO A 12 -0.23 26.37 26.34
N GLY A 13 0.20 26.81 27.54
CA GLY A 13 1.53 26.52 28.07
C GLY A 13 1.75 25.04 28.34
N LEU A 14 0.72 24.32 28.81
CA LEU A 14 0.82 22.87 29.03
C LEU A 14 0.97 22.10 27.71
N VAL A 15 0.27 22.51 26.65
CA VAL A 15 0.45 21.92 25.31
C VAL A 15 1.87 22.14 24.80
N ILE A 16 2.41 23.36 24.94
CA ILE A 16 3.79 23.66 24.55
C ILE A 16 4.79 22.89 25.42
N HIS A 17 4.51 22.72 26.71
CA HIS A 17 5.36 21.94 27.60
C HIS A 17 5.47 20.48 27.19
N HIS A 18 4.36 19.85 26.79
CA HIS A 18 4.36 18.44 26.36
C HIS A 18 4.91 18.21 24.95
N PHE A 19 4.57 19.09 24.01
CA PHE A 19 4.84 18.86 22.59
C PHE A 19 5.94 19.76 22.02
N GLY A 20 6.44 20.71 22.79
CA GLY A 20 7.48 21.67 22.42
C GLY A 20 7.00 22.77 21.47
N SER A 21 6.40 22.38 20.33
CA SER A 21 5.97 23.30 19.28
C SER A 21 4.66 22.83 18.64
N LYS A 22 4.13 23.63 17.71
CA LYS A 22 3.00 23.21 16.88
C LYS A 22 3.36 22.01 16.01
N ASP A 23 4.57 22.01 15.48
CA ASP A 23 5.04 20.96 14.58
C ASP A 23 5.34 19.69 15.35
N GLY A 24 5.83 19.80 16.60
CA GLY A 24 5.97 18.68 17.53
C GLY A 24 4.61 18.07 17.94
N LEU A 25 3.59 18.91 18.17
CA LEU A 25 2.23 18.40 18.38
C LEU A 25 1.72 17.67 17.14
N ARG A 26 1.94 18.24 15.95
CA ARG A 26 1.53 17.61 14.69
C ARG A 26 2.21 16.26 14.50
N ALA A 27 3.52 16.16 14.74
CA ALA A 27 4.26 14.91 14.65
C ALA A 27 3.68 13.85 15.60
N ALA A 28 3.38 14.22 16.85
CA ALA A 28 2.74 13.29 17.79
C ALA A 28 1.34 12.85 17.33
N CYS A 29 0.58 13.72 16.66
CA CYS A 29 -0.70 13.34 16.07
C CYS A 29 -0.54 12.42 14.84
N ASP A 30 0.43 12.70 13.98
CA ASP A 30 0.80 11.88 12.83
C ASP A 30 1.14 10.45 13.29
N ASP A 31 2.04 10.31 14.26
CA ASP A 31 2.45 9.02 14.84
C ASP A 31 1.26 8.29 15.46
N HIS A 32 0.47 8.97 16.28
CA HIS A 32 -0.69 8.38 16.94
C HIS A 32 -1.74 7.84 15.95
N VAL A 33 -2.09 8.63 14.94
CA VAL A 33 -3.07 8.23 13.93
C VAL A 33 -2.54 7.08 13.08
N PHE A 34 -1.26 7.10 12.76
CA PHE A 34 -0.61 6.04 12.01
C PHE A 34 -0.62 4.71 12.76
N GLU A 35 -0.23 4.72 14.03
CA GLU A 35 -0.28 3.55 14.91
C GLU A 35 -1.71 3.02 15.07
N LEU A 36 -2.68 3.91 15.31
CA LEU A 36 -4.09 3.55 15.45
C LEU A 36 -4.61 2.79 14.23
N LEU A 37 -4.37 3.33 13.02
CA LEU A 37 -4.84 2.72 11.77
C LEU A 37 -4.12 1.40 11.46
N THR A 38 -2.81 1.35 11.73
CA THR A 38 -2.00 0.15 11.51
C THR A 38 -2.38 -0.98 12.47
N ASN A 39 -2.59 -0.67 13.75
CA ASN A 39 -3.05 -1.62 14.77
C ASN A 39 -4.44 -2.12 14.45
N THR A 40 -5.37 -1.23 14.07
CA THR A 40 -6.72 -1.62 13.63
C THR A 40 -6.67 -2.61 12.47
N LYS A 41 -5.83 -2.35 11.45
CA LYS A 41 -5.61 -3.27 10.32
C LYS A 41 -5.04 -4.61 10.79
N ARG A 42 -4.06 -4.59 11.70
CA ARG A 42 -3.41 -5.80 12.26
C ARG A 42 -4.38 -6.66 13.07
N GLU A 43 -5.20 -6.05 13.92
CA GLU A 43 -6.20 -6.74 14.74
C GLU A 43 -7.30 -7.38 13.89
N ASN A 44 -7.61 -6.78 12.74
CA ASN A 44 -8.61 -7.29 11.80
C ASN A 44 -7.97 -8.04 10.62
N ALA A 45 -6.69 -8.38 10.69
CA ALA A 45 -5.93 -8.92 9.55
C ALA A 45 -6.42 -10.30 9.08
N THR A 46 -7.00 -11.09 9.99
CA THR A 46 -7.61 -12.40 9.69
C THR A 46 -9.07 -12.31 9.28
N ARG A 47 -9.65 -11.10 9.33
CA ARG A 47 -11.04 -10.84 8.94
C ARG A 47 -11.09 -10.36 7.50
N SER A 48 -12.31 -10.27 6.97
CA SER A 48 -12.53 -9.66 5.66
C SER A 48 -12.00 -8.20 5.64
N PRO A 49 -11.23 -7.80 4.62
CA PRO A 49 -10.82 -6.40 4.41
C PRO A 49 -12.00 -5.40 4.43
N LEU A 50 -13.21 -5.88 4.16
CA LEU A 50 -14.44 -5.08 4.22
C LEU A 50 -14.77 -4.57 5.62
N VAL A 51 -14.32 -5.25 6.68
CA VAL A 51 -14.49 -4.78 8.07
C VAL A 51 -13.76 -3.45 8.27
N VAL A 52 -12.54 -3.34 7.75
CA VAL A 52 -11.78 -2.08 7.83
C VAL A 52 -12.43 -1.01 6.95
N ALA A 53 -12.91 -1.36 5.75
CA ALA A 53 -13.64 -0.42 4.91
C ALA A 53 -14.94 0.11 5.55
N GLU A 54 -15.64 -0.72 6.31
CA GLU A 54 -16.83 -0.33 7.07
C GLU A 54 -16.48 0.69 8.17
N MET A 55 -15.43 0.41 8.95
CA MET A 55 -14.91 1.33 9.98
C MET A 55 -14.45 2.67 9.39
N LEU A 56 -13.87 2.65 8.19
CA LEU A 56 -13.43 3.85 7.49
C LEU A 56 -14.60 4.64 6.88
N SER A 57 -15.70 3.96 6.54
CA SER A 57 -16.92 4.60 6.04
C SER A 57 -17.70 5.32 7.15
N HIS A 58 -17.72 4.74 8.35
CA HIS A 58 -18.58 5.19 9.43
C HIS A 58 -17.84 5.26 10.78
N GLY A 59 -18.05 6.34 11.53
CA GLY A 59 -17.59 6.47 12.92
C GLY A 59 -16.22 7.14 13.09
N PRO A 60 -15.59 6.99 14.27
CA PRO A 60 -14.40 7.75 14.65
C PRO A 60 -13.18 7.50 13.76
N MET A 61 -13.06 6.29 13.19
CA MET A 61 -11.92 5.90 12.35
C MET A 61 -11.86 6.67 11.04
N ARG A 62 -13.01 7.13 10.55
CA ARG A 62 -13.09 8.01 9.38
C ARG A 62 -12.30 9.31 9.59
N ILE A 63 -12.41 9.93 10.77
CA ILE A 63 -11.69 11.18 11.08
C ILE A 63 -10.18 10.94 11.08
N SER A 64 -9.72 9.85 11.68
CA SER A 64 -8.32 9.45 11.67
C SER A 64 -7.80 9.21 10.26
N ALA A 65 -8.60 8.57 9.41
CA ALA A 65 -8.29 8.34 8.01
C ALA A 65 -8.22 9.63 7.17
N GLU A 66 -9.16 10.55 7.38
CA GLU A 66 -9.14 11.88 6.74
C GLU A 66 -7.91 12.69 7.19
N TYR A 67 -7.54 12.62 8.47
CA TYR A 67 -6.32 13.24 8.99
C TYR A 67 -5.07 12.62 8.36
N LEU A 68 -4.98 11.28 8.33
CA LEU A 68 -3.86 10.54 7.74
C LEU A 68 -3.63 11.00 6.29
N LEU A 69 -4.69 10.98 5.47
CA LEU A 69 -4.62 11.42 4.08
C LEU A 69 -4.18 12.88 3.97
N THR A 70 -4.77 13.76 4.78
CA THR A 70 -4.43 15.19 4.76
C THR A 70 -2.95 15.41 5.08
N SER A 71 -2.41 14.67 6.06
CA SER A 71 -1.01 14.83 6.46
C SER A 71 -0.04 14.21 5.45
N LEU A 72 -0.38 13.03 4.89
CA LEU A 72 0.42 12.39 3.84
C LEU A 72 0.50 13.20 2.54
N LEU A 73 -0.53 13.98 2.22
CA LEU A 73 -0.59 14.80 1.01
C LEU A 73 -0.06 16.23 1.20
N ASP A 74 0.38 16.58 2.41
CA ASP A 74 0.96 17.88 2.68
C ASP A 74 2.33 18.01 1.97
N PRO A 75 2.53 19.02 1.10
CA PRO A 75 3.77 19.16 0.33
C PRO A 75 4.96 19.67 1.16
N SER A 76 4.79 19.91 2.46
CA SER A 76 5.87 20.30 3.36
C SER A 76 6.82 19.14 3.69
N GLU A 77 8.00 19.47 4.23
CA GLU A 77 8.95 18.47 4.72
C GLU A 77 8.34 17.53 5.79
N GLN A 78 7.38 18.01 6.56
CA GLN A 78 6.72 17.18 7.57
C GLN A 78 5.81 16.13 6.92
N GLY A 79 5.04 16.52 5.90
CA GLY A 79 4.26 15.56 5.11
C GLY A 79 5.16 14.54 4.40
N GLN A 80 6.28 14.99 3.83
CA GLN A 80 7.28 14.09 3.24
C GLN A 80 7.83 13.08 4.24
N ARG A 81 8.27 13.52 5.43
CA ARG A 81 8.74 12.61 6.49
C ARG A 81 7.67 11.60 6.91
N PHE A 82 6.41 12.03 6.96
CA PHE A 82 5.31 11.14 7.30
C PHE A 82 5.03 10.10 6.21
N PHE A 83 5.11 10.50 4.94
CA PHE A 83 5.04 9.57 3.81
C PHE A 83 6.22 8.59 3.81
N ASP A 84 7.44 9.06 4.10
CA ASP A 84 8.62 8.20 4.20
C ASP A 84 8.44 7.12 5.26
N HIS A 85 7.89 7.48 6.43
CA HIS A 85 7.55 6.54 7.50
C HIS A 85 6.48 5.52 7.07
N TYR A 86 5.45 5.96 6.35
CA TYR A 86 4.43 5.06 5.81
C TYR A 86 5.03 4.00 4.87
N VAL A 87 5.97 4.40 4.00
CA VAL A 87 6.67 3.48 3.11
C VAL A 87 7.58 2.53 3.90
N GLU A 88 8.29 3.00 4.92
CA GLU A 88 9.12 2.15 5.79
C GLU A 88 8.30 1.03 6.46
N VAL A 89 7.10 1.35 6.94
CA VAL A 89 6.22 0.37 7.58
C VAL A 89 5.73 -0.67 6.57
N ILE A 90 5.44 -0.28 5.33
CA ILE A 90 5.08 -1.22 4.27
C ILE A 90 6.26 -2.10 3.88
N GLU A 91 7.46 -1.52 3.81
CA GLU A 91 8.68 -2.27 3.56
C GLU A 91 8.91 -3.34 4.64
N GLN A 92 8.71 -2.99 5.91
CA GLN A 92 8.75 -3.93 7.03
C GLN A 92 7.68 -5.02 6.91
N ILE A 93 6.45 -4.67 6.53
CA ILE A 93 5.37 -5.65 6.27
C ILE A 93 5.77 -6.63 5.16
N ILE A 94 6.39 -6.15 4.08
CA ILE A 94 6.89 -7.00 2.99
C ILE A 94 7.98 -7.94 3.49
N GLU A 95 8.86 -7.45 4.37
CA GLU A 95 9.98 -8.22 4.90
C GLU A 95 9.53 -9.32 5.88
N GLU A 96 8.66 -8.97 6.82
CA GLU A 96 8.21 -9.83 7.92
C GLU A 96 7.01 -10.72 7.54
N GLY A 97 6.24 -10.32 6.53
CA GLY A 97 4.94 -10.89 6.25
C GLY A 97 3.82 -10.25 7.07
N PHE A 98 2.57 -10.56 6.71
CA PHE A 98 1.39 -10.01 7.38
C PHE A 98 0.24 -11.00 7.36
N ALA A 99 -0.43 -11.21 8.50
CA ALA A 99 -1.61 -12.08 8.61
C ALA A 99 -1.41 -13.53 8.13
N GLY A 100 -0.19 -14.06 8.23
CA GLY A 100 0.17 -15.38 7.69
C GLY A 100 0.48 -15.38 6.19
N TYR A 101 0.35 -14.24 5.51
CA TYR A 101 0.85 -14.06 4.15
C TYR A 101 2.35 -13.79 4.17
N VAL A 102 3.06 -14.48 3.29
CA VAL A 102 4.44 -14.17 2.92
C VAL A 102 4.39 -13.35 1.63
N LEU A 103 5.02 -12.19 1.62
CA LEU A 103 5.03 -11.29 0.48
C LEU A 103 6.25 -11.56 -0.40
N ARG A 104 6.09 -11.38 -1.71
CA ARG A 104 7.20 -11.39 -2.66
C ARG A 104 8.14 -10.24 -2.34
N LYS A 105 9.45 -10.45 -2.42
CA LYS A 105 10.47 -9.44 -2.13
C LYS A 105 11.21 -9.10 -3.42
N ALA A 106 11.05 -7.88 -3.91
CA ALA A 106 11.80 -7.37 -5.05
C ALA A 106 13.27 -7.11 -4.69
N GLU A 107 14.13 -6.92 -5.69
CA GLU A 107 15.50 -6.43 -5.47
C GLU A 107 15.48 -4.99 -4.93
N ASP A 108 14.69 -4.12 -5.56
CA ASP A 108 14.41 -2.76 -5.08
C ASP A 108 13.21 -2.76 -4.12
N ARG A 109 13.49 -3.00 -2.83
CA ARG A 109 12.47 -3.05 -1.77
C ARG A 109 11.76 -1.71 -1.60
N ARG A 110 12.51 -0.61 -1.67
CA ARG A 110 11.96 0.73 -1.47
C ARG A 110 10.97 1.09 -2.56
N ALA A 111 11.30 0.81 -3.82
CA ALA A 111 10.37 1.02 -4.94
C ALA A 111 9.13 0.13 -4.82
N GLN A 112 9.30 -1.14 -4.43
CA GLN A 112 8.17 -2.05 -4.21
C GLN A 112 7.23 -1.54 -3.10
N ALA A 113 7.77 -1.17 -1.93
CA ALA A 113 7.00 -0.65 -0.83
C ALA A 113 6.28 0.65 -1.21
N THR A 114 6.96 1.54 -1.94
CA THR A 114 6.37 2.79 -2.45
C THR A 114 5.19 2.51 -3.40
N ALA A 115 5.33 1.56 -4.33
CA ALA A 115 4.25 1.18 -5.24
C ALA A 115 3.02 0.62 -4.48
N VAL A 116 3.26 -0.24 -3.49
CA VAL A 116 2.19 -0.78 -2.63
C VAL A 116 1.53 0.32 -1.79
N ALA A 117 2.32 1.25 -1.25
CA ALA A 117 1.83 2.41 -0.51
C ALA A 117 0.88 3.26 -1.36
N MET A 118 1.27 3.57 -2.59
CA MET A 118 0.44 4.32 -3.55
C MET A 118 -0.89 3.62 -3.81
N LEU A 119 -0.87 2.31 -4.06
CA LEU A 119 -2.09 1.52 -4.31
C LEU A 119 -2.98 1.43 -3.06
N GLY A 120 -2.38 1.35 -1.86
CA GLY A 120 -3.11 1.30 -0.60
C GLY A 120 -3.90 2.58 -0.29
N LEU A 121 -3.39 3.75 -0.71
CA LEU A 121 -4.06 5.04 -0.50
C LEU A 121 -5.11 5.38 -1.58
N ALA A 122 -4.94 4.86 -2.80
CA ALA A 122 -5.73 5.26 -3.95
C ALA A 122 -7.26 5.19 -3.76
N PRO A 123 -7.86 4.12 -3.17
CA PRO A 123 -9.31 4.04 -2.98
C PRO A 123 -9.86 5.14 -2.06
N MET A 124 -9.12 5.53 -1.03
CA MET A 124 -9.54 6.58 -0.11
C MET A 124 -9.29 7.97 -0.71
N LEU A 125 -8.15 8.17 -1.37
CA LEU A 125 -7.82 9.43 -2.04
C LEU A 125 -8.83 9.79 -3.13
N LEU A 126 -9.31 8.78 -3.85
CA LEU A 126 -10.23 8.92 -4.98
C LEU A 126 -11.67 8.55 -4.63
N GLU A 127 -12.04 8.43 -3.35
CA GLU A 127 -13.32 7.88 -2.92
C GLU A 127 -14.51 8.47 -3.68
N PRO A 128 -14.67 9.80 -3.82
CA PRO A 128 -15.85 10.35 -4.51
C PRO A 128 -15.90 9.98 -5.99
N ARG A 129 -14.73 9.83 -6.62
CA ARG A 129 -14.59 9.48 -8.05
C ARG A 129 -14.82 7.99 -8.27
N VAL A 130 -14.26 7.15 -7.39
CA VAL A 130 -14.47 5.70 -7.39
C VAL A 130 -15.95 5.41 -7.18
N ARG A 131 -16.56 6.05 -6.18
CA ARG A 131 -17.97 5.90 -5.88
C ARG A 131 -18.86 6.30 -7.05
N HIS A 132 -18.56 7.43 -7.69
CA HIS A 132 -19.25 7.86 -8.91
C HIS A 132 -19.07 6.86 -10.06
N SER A 133 -17.84 6.41 -10.31
CA SER A 133 -17.53 5.47 -11.40
C SER A 133 -18.18 4.11 -11.22
N LEU A 134 -18.38 3.67 -9.98
CA LEU A 134 -19.01 2.41 -9.66
C LEU A 134 -20.53 2.56 -9.47
N GLY A 135 -21.05 3.76 -9.20
CA GLY A 135 -22.46 3.95 -8.86
C GLY A 135 -22.80 3.33 -7.49
N THR A 136 -21.93 3.53 -6.51
CA THR A 136 -22.06 3.03 -5.14
C THR A 136 -22.46 4.17 -4.18
N GLU A 137 -22.94 3.82 -2.98
CA GLU A 137 -23.43 4.80 -2.00
C GLU A 137 -22.32 5.34 -1.09
N ASP A 138 -21.31 4.52 -0.80
CA ASP A 138 -20.20 4.85 0.10
C ASP A 138 -18.90 4.08 -0.25
N LEU A 139 -17.87 4.29 0.57
CA LEU A 139 -16.58 3.60 0.47
C LEU A 139 -16.74 2.08 0.68
N PHE A 140 -17.58 1.63 1.61
CA PHE A 140 -17.79 0.21 1.88
C PHE A 140 -18.36 -0.54 0.66
N ALA A 141 -19.41 0.01 0.03
CA ALA A 141 -20.01 -0.54 -1.18
C ALA A 141 -19.00 -0.55 -2.34
N SER A 142 -18.17 0.50 -2.44
CA SER A 142 -17.08 0.57 -3.43
C SER A 142 -16.03 -0.51 -3.19
N MET A 143 -15.55 -0.67 -1.95
CA MET A 143 -14.55 -1.68 -1.57
C MET A 143 -15.09 -3.10 -1.70
N THR A 144 -16.37 -3.33 -1.46
CA THR A 144 -17.03 -4.63 -1.68
C THR A 144 -16.86 -5.09 -3.12
N ARG A 145 -16.97 -4.17 -4.09
CA ARG A 145 -16.77 -4.47 -5.51
C ARG A 145 -15.30 -4.54 -5.92
N LEU A 146 -14.45 -3.69 -5.35
CA LEU A 146 -13.04 -3.61 -5.72
C LEU A 146 -12.16 -4.71 -5.12
N THR A 147 -12.47 -5.16 -3.90
CA THR A 147 -11.61 -6.07 -3.13
C THR A 147 -11.24 -7.34 -3.92
N PRO A 148 -12.17 -8.07 -4.57
CA PRO A 148 -11.80 -9.27 -5.33
C PRO A 148 -10.78 -8.99 -6.44
N TYR A 149 -10.95 -7.90 -7.20
CA TYR A 149 -10.06 -7.54 -8.31
C TYR A 149 -8.71 -6.98 -7.83
N LEU A 150 -8.70 -6.23 -6.72
CA LEU A 150 -7.44 -5.78 -6.11
C LEU A 150 -6.64 -6.96 -5.56
N PHE A 151 -7.30 -7.93 -4.93
CA PHE A 151 -6.64 -9.16 -4.47
C PHE A 151 -6.11 -9.98 -5.65
N ASP A 152 -6.88 -10.14 -6.71
CA ASP A 152 -6.45 -10.83 -7.93
C ASP A 152 -5.22 -10.15 -8.53
N LEU A 153 -5.25 -8.81 -8.65
CA LEU A 153 -4.11 -8.00 -9.10
C LEU A 153 -2.87 -8.19 -8.22
N TYR A 154 -3.00 -8.17 -6.90
CA TYR A 154 -1.87 -8.40 -6.00
C TYR A 154 -1.35 -9.84 -6.07
N ARG A 155 -2.25 -10.81 -6.28
CA ARG A 155 -1.93 -12.23 -6.23
C ARG A 155 -1.41 -12.75 -7.55
N TYR A 156 -1.83 -12.25 -8.70
CA TYR A 156 -1.49 -12.80 -10.02
C TYR A 156 -0.96 -11.75 -11.01
N GLY A 157 -1.15 -10.46 -10.73
CA GLY A 157 -0.86 -9.38 -11.68
C GLY A 157 -1.98 -9.17 -12.70
N LEU A 158 -1.80 -8.23 -13.63
CA LEU A 158 -2.80 -7.87 -14.64
C LEU A 158 -2.45 -8.35 -16.06
N ILE A 159 -1.15 -8.47 -16.36
CA ILE A 159 -0.65 -8.70 -17.72
C ILE A 159 -0.58 -10.21 -17.95
N GLU A 160 -1.42 -10.71 -18.85
CA GLU A 160 -1.44 -12.13 -19.23
C GLU A 160 -0.34 -12.50 -20.24
N SER A 161 -0.02 -11.59 -21.17
CA SER A 161 1.02 -11.82 -22.18
C SER A 161 1.74 -10.53 -22.58
N VAL A 162 2.96 -10.69 -23.08
CA VAL A 162 3.83 -9.60 -23.56
C VAL A 162 4.00 -9.77 -25.07
N PRO A 163 3.94 -8.70 -25.87
CA PRO A 163 4.18 -8.79 -27.31
C PRO A 163 5.53 -9.44 -27.65
N GLU A 164 5.56 -10.21 -28.74
CA GLU A 164 6.79 -10.84 -29.22
C GLU A 164 7.92 -9.83 -29.40
N GLY A 165 9.12 -10.19 -28.92
CA GLY A 165 10.31 -9.34 -29.00
C GLY A 165 10.41 -8.26 -27.90
N MET A 166 9.43 -8.12 -27.01
CA MET A 166 9.56 -7.27 -25.81
C MET A 166 9.93 -8.09 -24.58
N SER A 167 10.96 -7.64 -23.85
CA SER A 167 11.17 -8.11 -22.48
C SER A 167 10.24 -7.34 -21.55
N ALA A 168 9.48 -8.06 -20.72
CA ALA A 168 8.72 -7.40 -19.67
C ALA A 168 9.67 -6.65 -18.72
N PRO A 169 9.43 -5.37 -18.40
CA PRO A 169 10.04 -4.75 -17.25
C PRO A 169 9.46 -5.41 -16.00
N GLY A 170 10.26 -6.25 -15.35
CA GLY A 170 9.90 -6.88 -14.09
C GLY A 170 11.07 -6.79 -13.14
N PRO A 171 10.90 -6.32 -11.90
CA PRO A 171 11.97 -6.41 -10.92
C PRO A 171 12.32 -7.89 -10.75
N ARG A 172 13.61 -8.21 -10.73
CA ARG A 172 14.05 -9.48 -10.19
C ARG A 172 13.60 -9.54 -8.74
N ALA A 173 13.03 -10.65 -8.34
CA ALA A 173 12.46 -10.85 -7.02
C ALA A 173 12.80 -12.26 -6.54
N THR A 174 12.35 -12.61 -5.33
CA THR A 174 12.60 -13.92 -4.69
C THR A 174 12.65 -15.07 -5.71
N PRO A 175 13.83 -15.68 -5.96
CA PRO A 175 13.99 -16.68 -7.02
C PRO A 175 13.08 -17.89 -6.83
N GLY A 176 12.39 -18.31 -7.89
CA GLY A 176 11.46 -19.45 -7.86
C GLY A 176 10.05 -19.06 -7.41
N SER A 177 9.71 -17.78 -7.44
CA SER A 177 8.33 -17.33 -7.20
C SER A 177 7.43 -17.84 -8.32
N GLN A 178 6.22 -18.28 -7.97
CA GLN A 178 5.18 -18.60 -8.97
C GLN A 178 4.77 -17.38 -9.85
N HIS A 179 5.23 -16.17 -9.51
CA HIS A 179 5.07 -14.92 -10.29
C HIS A 179 6.34 -14.49 -11.00
N ASP A 180 7.37 -15.34 -11.03
CA ASP A 180 8.50 -15.10 -11.90
C ASP A 180 8.02 -15.19 -13.35
N PRO A 181 8.53 -14.32 -14.24
CA PRO A 181 8.23 -14.43 -15.65
C PRO A 181 8.61 -15.85 -16.12
N PRO A 182 7.79 -16.48 -16.99
CA PRO A 182 8.11 -17.81 -17.51
C PRO A 182 9.52 -17.80 -18.08
N ALA A 183 10.30 -18.84 -17.76
CA ALA A 183 11.67 -18.97 -18.25
C ALA A 183 11.67 -18.78 -19.77
N GLN A 184 12.41 -17.78 -20.25
CA GLN A 184 12.61 -17.54 -21.67
C GLN A 184 13.13 -18.86 -22.25
N HIS A 185 12.30 -19.57 -23.03
CA HIS A 185 12.76 -20.71 -23.78
C HIS A 185 13.75 -20.15 -24.80
N ALA A 186 15.04 -20.40 -24.58
CA ALA A 186 16.04 -20.19 -25.61
C ALA A 186 15.59 -21.01 -26.83
N PRO A 187 15.65 -20.45 -28.06
CA PRO A 187 15.30 -21.22 -29.24
C PRO A 187 16.23 -22.42 -29.30
N GLU A 188 15.66 -23.62 -29.28
CA GLU A 188 16.38 -24.85 -29.58
C GLU A 188 17.00 -24.65 -30.97
N THR A 189 18.31 -24.53 -31.00
CA THR A 189 19.07 -24.56 -32.25
C THR A 189 19.06 -26.00 -32.71
N ASP A 190 18.00 -26.36 -33.43
CA ASP A 190 17.89 -27.61 -34.15
C ASP A 190 19.02 -27.61 -35.20
N THR A 191 20.14 -28.23 -34.82
CA THR A 191 21.29 -28.39 -35.71
C THR A 191 21.00 -29.67 -36.50
N PRO A 192 20.73 -29.59 -37.82
CA PRO A 192 20.42 -30.79 -38.56
C PRO A 192 21.67 -31.66 -38.61
N SER A 193 21.58 -32.84 -38.02
CA SER A 193 22.62 -33.87 -38.14
C SER A 193 22.64 -34.36 -39.58
N THR A 194 23.56 -33.82 -40.37
CA THR A 194 23.97 -34.38 -41.65
C THR A 194 24.59 -35.76 -41.36
N ARG A 195 23.84 -36.84 -41.62
CA ARG A 195 24.42 -38.18 -41.80
C ARG A 195 24.92 -38.29 -43.24
N GLU A 196 26.18 -37.96 -43.44
CA GLU A 196 27.02 -38.48 -44.53
C GLU A 196 27.77 -39.74 -44.04
N GLY A 197 27.97 -40.70 -44.94
CA GLY A 197 28.88 -41.85 -44.77
C GLY A 197 28.16 -43.20 -44.65
N GLU A 198 27.92 -43.92 -45.76
CA GLU A 198 28.85 -44.89 -46.39
C GLU A 198 28.98 -46.24 -45.67
N GLN A 199 28.22 -47.25 -46.12
CA GLN A 199 28.69 -48.49 -46.79
C GLN A 199 27.56 -49.52 -46.88
#